data_AF-A0A2V6WML6-F1
#
_entry.id   AF-A0A2V6WML6-F1
#
_cell.length_a   1.000
_cell.length_b   1.000
_cell.length_c   1.000
_cell.angle_alpha   90.00
_cell.angle_beta   90.00
_cell.angle_gamma   90.00
#
_symmetry.space_group_name_H-M   'P 1'
#
loop_
_entity.id
_entity.type
_entity.pdbx_description
1 polymer ?
#
loop_
_entity_poly.entity_id
_entity_poly.type
_entity_poly.pdbx_seq_one_letter_code
_entity_poly.pdbx_strand_id
1 'polypeptide(L)'
;MPMAEYIPSPREWVRDQVELYERSGGTQGTTLRDTGLPVIIVTHTGNKTGAIRKTPLMRVRDGANYVLVGSLGGAPTNPVWVYNLRVNPAIELRDHT
;
A
#
# COMPACT_ATOMS: atom_id res chain seq x y z
N MET A 1 -1.05 -6.02 24.45
CA MET A 1 -0.33 -6.47 23.24
C MET A 1 0.60 -5.35 22.82
N PRO A 2 1.91 -5.57 22.60
CA PRO A 2 2.74 -4.52 22.02
C PRO A 2 2.14 -4.13 20.66
N MET A 3 1.95 -2.83 20.43
CA MET A 3 1.48 -2.33 19.15
C MET A 3 2.48 -2.76 18.07
N ALA A 4 1.99 -3.37 16.99
CA ALA A 4 2.84 -3.76 15.88
C ALA A 4 3.56 -2.52 15.31
N GLU A 5 4.89 -2.57 15.26
CA GLU A 5 5.71 -1.47 14.76
C GLU A 5 5.41 -1.21 13.28
N TYR A 6 5.27 0.05 12.88
CA TYR A 6 5.20 0.42 11.47
C TYR A 6 6.61 0.55 10.90
N ILE A 7 6.93 -0.29 9.91
CA ILE A 7 8.21 -0.21 9.19
C ILE A 7 7.95 0.24 7.75
N PRO A 8 8.33 1.47 7.38
CA PRO A 8 8.03 2.02 6.07
C PRO A 8 8.85 1.35 4.95
N SER A 9 8.51 1.63 3.69
CA SER A 9 9.22 1.10 2.53
C SER A 9 10.70 1.52 2.51
N PRO A 10 11.66 0.66 2.10
CA PRO A 10 13.04 1.10 1.90
C PRO A 10 13.17 2.10 0.74
N ARG A 11 12.21 2.13 -0.19
CA ARG A 11 12.17 3.09 -1.31
C ARG A 11 11.64 4.42 -0.82
N GLU A 12 12.48 5.45 -0.89
CA GLU A 12 12.18 6.82 -0.42
C GLU A 12 10.86 7.37 -0.96
N TRP A 13 10.73 7.47 -2.29
CA TRP A 13 9.51 7.99 -2.91
C TRP A 13 8.22 7.26 -2.49
N VAL A 14 8.30 5.97 -2.12
CA VAL A 14 7.14 5.21 -1.63
C VAL A 14 6.78 5.65 -0.22
N ARG A 15 7.79 5.85 0.66
CA ARG A 15 7.54 6.36 2.01
C ARG A 15 6.96 7.76 1.96
N ASP A 16 7.56 8.63 1.16
CA ASP A 16 7.16 10.03 1.08
C ASP A 16 5.74 10.16 0.55
N GLN A 17 5.36 9.33 -0.42
CA GLN A 17 3.99 9.28 -0.92
C GLN A 17 3.00 8.83 0.16
N VAL A 18 3.31 7.77 0.92
CA VAL A 18 2.46 7.31 2.03
C VAL A 18 2.34 8.38 3.10
N GLU A 19 3.45 9.00 3.50
CA GLU A 19 3.45 10.06 4.50
C GLU A 19 2.62 11.26 4.04
N LEU A 20 2.79 11.72 2.80
CA LEU A 20 2.02 12.81 2.22
C LEU A 20 0.52 12.49 2.17
N TYR A 21 0.17 11.27 1.73
CA TYR A 21 -1.21 10.80 1.70
C TYR A 21 -1.83 10.86 3.10
N GLU A 22 -1.16 10.31 4.10
CA GLU A 22 -1.73 10.20 5.44
C GLU A 22 -1.76 11.54 6.17
N ARG A 23 -0.68 12.32 6.10
CA ARG A 23 -0.58 13.64 6.75
C ARG A 23 -1.59 14.64 6.18
N SER A 24 -1.90 14.54 4.89
CA SER A 24 -2.91 15.37 4.23
C SER A 24 -4.35 14.88 4.41
N GLY A 25 -4.55 13.78 5.15
CA GLY A 25 -5.87 13.19 5.32
C GLY A 25 -6.43 12.52 4.05
N GLY A 26 -5.60 12.25 3.04
CA GLY A 26 -6.03 11.68 1.75
C GLY A 26 -6.38 12.72 0.69
N THR A 27 -5.88 13.94 0.83
CA THR A 27 -6.10 15.04 -0.14
C THR A 27 -4.88 15.31 -1.04
N GLN A 28 -3.69 14.88 -0.65
CA GLN A 28 -2.43 14.99 -1.41
C GLN A 28 -1.76 13.62 -1.57
N GLY A 29 -0.86 13.47 -2.55
CA GLY A 29 -0.18 12.17 -2.80
C GLY A 29 -1.11 11.06 -3.30
N THR A 30 -2.31 11.43 -3.76
CA THR A 30 -3.41 10.54 -4.14
C THR A 30 -3.29 9.96 -5.53
N THR A 31 -2.26 10.33 -6.28
CA THR A 31 -1.98 9.81 -7.63
C THR A 31 -0.61 9.16 -7.71
N LEU A 32 -0.43 8.25 -8.67
CA LEU A 32 0.87 7.67 -8.98
C LEU A 32 1.76 8.74 -9.63
N ARG A 33 2.56 9.44 -8.81
CA ARG A 33 3.42 10.53 -9.26
C ARG A 33 2.60 11.52 -10.12
N ASP A 34 3.17 11.93 -11.25
CA ASP A 34 2.58 12.90 -12.18
C ASP A 34 1.66 12.27 -13.24
N THR A 35 1.32 10.98 -13.11
CA THR A 35 0.48 10.28 -14.11
C THR A 35 -1.00 10.62 -14.00
N GLY A 36 -1.43 11.24 -12.89
CA GLY A 36 -2.84 11.48 -12.58
C GLY A 36 -3.64 10.23 -12.22
N LEU A 37 -3.05 9.03 -12.30
CA LEU A 37 -3.74 7.78 -11.97
C LEU A 37 -3.94 7.66 -10.45
N PRO A 38 -5.17 7.44 -9.97
CA PRO A 38 -5.46 7.41 -8.53
C PRO A 38 -4.81 6.22 -7.83
N VAL A 39 -4.41 6.42 -6.56
CA VAL A 39 -3.87 5.39 -5.69
C VAL A 39 -4.65 5.28 -4.37
N ILE A 40 -4.61 4.07 -3.80
CA ILE A 40 -5.10 3.73 -2.47
C ILE A 40 -3.92 3.35 -1.58
N ILE A 41 -4.05 3.51 -0.26
CA ILE A 41 -3.08 2.99 0.69
C ILE A 41 -3.59 1.66 1.24
N VAL A 42 -2.79 0.60 1.07
CA VAL A 42 -3.08 -0.73 1.63
C VAL A 42 -2.16 -0.99 2.82
N THR A 43 -2.76 -1.06 4.00
CA THR A 43 -2.10 -1.42 5.25
C THR A 43 -2.23 -2.92 5.48
N HIS A 44 -1.12 -3.58 5.79
CA HIS A 44 -1.06 -5.04 5.97
C HIS A 44 0.06 -5.44 6.92
N THR A 45 0.06 -6.69 7.37
CA THR A 45 1.08 -7.24 8.28
C THR A 45 2.21 -7.90 7.49
N GLY A 46 3.47 -7.57 7.82
CA GLY A 46 4.65 -8.25 7.26
C GLY A 46 4.74 -9.70 7.75
N ASN A 47 4.77 -10.68 6.84
CA ASN A 47 4.71 -12.10 7.20
C ASN A 47 5.90 -12.61 8.03
N LYS A 48 7.09 -12.00 7.84
CA LYS A 48 8.31 -12.36 8.58
C LYS A 48 8.51 -11.56 9.86
N THR A 49 8.02 -10.32 9.89
CA THR A 49 8.36 -9.37 10.97
C THR A 49 7.19 -9.07 11.90
N GLY A 50 5.95 -9.40 11.51
CA GLY A 50 4.74 -8.98 12.25
C GLY A 50 4.46 -7.46 12.20
N ALA A 51 5.33 -6.69 11.54
CA ALA A 51 5.25 -5.23 11.47
C ALA A 51 4.09 -4.77 10.58
N ILE A 52 3.53 -3.60 10.89
CA ILE A 52 2.63 -2.90 9.98
C ILE A 52 3.44 -2.42 8.77
N ARG A 53 2.89 -2.64 7.58
CA ARG A 53 3.42 -2.22 6.28
C ARG A 53 2.34 -1.47 5.53
N LYS A 54 2.72 -0.42 4.82
CA LYS A 54 1.82 0.37 3.98
C LYS A 54 2.33 0.36 2.54
N THR A 55 1.46 0.08 1.59
CA THR A 55 1.81 0.03 0.17
C THR A 55 0.81 0.83 -0.64
N PRO A 56 1.25 1.91 -1.32
CA PRO A 56 0.40 2.59 -2.28
C PRO A 56 0.24 1.69 -3.52
N LEU A 57 -1.02 1.45 -3.90
CA LEU A 57 -1.38 0.67 -5.08
C LEU A 57 -2.32 1.48 -5.97
N MET A 58 -2.29 1.25 -7.28
CA MET A 58 -3.25 1.87 -8.18
C MET A 58 -4.67 1.47 -7.79
N ARG A 59 -5.58 2.44 -7.82
CA ARG A 59 -6.98 2.25 -7.49
C ARG A 59 -7.69 1.56 -8.65
N VAL A 60 -8.10 0.31 -8.42
CA VAL A 60 -8.95 -0.46 -9.35
C VAL A 60 -10.17 -0.92 -8.58
N ARG A 61 -11.36 -0.49 -9.00
CA ARG A 61 -12.65 -0.91 -8.41
C ARG A 61 -13.43 -1.81 -9.35
N ASP A 62 -14.08 -2.80 -8.76
CA ASP A 62 -15.06 -3.68 -9.39
C ASP A 62 -16.32 -3.71 -8.51
N GLY A 63 -17.28 -2.83 -8.80
CA GLY A 63 -18.43 -2.58 -7.92
C GLY A 63 -18.00 -2.12 -6.53
N ALA A 64 -18.31 -2.93 -5.51
CA ALA A 64 -17.91 -2.70 -4.12
C ALA A 64 -16.49 -3.22 -3.79
N ASN A 65 -15.89 -3.98 -4.71
CA ASN A 65 -14.60 -4.63 -4.49
C ASN A 65 -13.44 -3.76 -5.02
N TYR A 66 -12.24 -4.02 -4.48
CA TYR A 66 -11.00 -3.50 -5.04
C TYR A 66 -10.14 -4.65 -5.56
N VAL A 67 -9.45 -4.40 -6.66
CA VAL A 67 -8.52 -5.36 -7.27
C VAL A 67 -7.09 -4.89 -7.03
N LEU A 68 -6.32 -5.66 -6.26
CA LEU A 68 -4.92 -5.37 -5.99
C LEU A 68 -4.02 -6.11 -6.99
N VAL A 69 -3.31 -5.37 -7.84
CA VAL A 69 -2.44 -5.95 -8.87
C VAL A 69 -1.02 -6.13 -8.34
N GLY A 70 -0.60 -7.39 -8.17
CA GLY A 70 0.73 -7.81 -7.71
C GLY A 70 1.88 -7.57 -8.68
N SER A 71 1.99 -6.38 -9.27
CA SER A 71 3.01 -6.04 -10.27
C SER A 71 4.15 -5.20 -9.67
N LEU A 72 5.37 -5.47 -10.12
CA LEU A 72 6.57 -4.68 -9.84
C LEU A 72 7.17 -4.15 -11.15
N GLY A 73 6.35 -3.51 -11.98
CA GLY A 73 6.79 -2.93 -13.25
C GLY A 73 7.29 -3.98 -14.27
N GLY A 74 6.68 -5.17 -14.26
CA GLY A 74 7.07 -6.27 -15.16
C GLY A 74 8.28 -7.09 -14.69
N ALA A 75 8.78 -6.86 -13.48
CA ALA A 75 9.82 -7.71 -12.89
C ALA A 75 9.35 -9.18 -12.82
N PRO A 76 10.28 -10.16 -12.96
CA PRO A 76 9.94 -11.58 -12.91
C PRO A 76 9.53 -12.07 -11.51
N THR A 77 9.74 -11.25 -10.48
CA THR A 77 9.43 -11.56 -9.09
C THR A 77 8.25 -10.73 -8.58
N ASN A 78 7.44 -11.33 -7.70
CA ASN A 78 6.34 -10.62 -7.06
C ASN A 78 6.87 -9.60 -6.05
N PRO A 79 6.18 -8.47 -5.84
CA PRO A 79 6.50 -7.55 -4.76
C PRO A 79 6.23 -8.19 -3.39
N VAL A 80 7.00 -7.78 -2.38
CA VAL A 80 6.98 -8.39 -1.04
C VAL A 80 5.58 -8.46 -0.41
N TRP A 81 4.75 -7.44 -0.61
CA TRP A 81 3.39 -7.38 -0.06
C TRP A 81 2.50 -8.53 -0.54
N VAL A 82 2.72 -9.08 -1.74
CA VAL A 82 1.98 -10.24 -2.24
C VAL A 82 2.22 -11.46 -1.36
N TYR A 83 3.47 -11.68 -0.94
CA TYR A 83 3.79 -12.77 -0.02
C TYR A 83 3.24 -12.53 1.38
N ASN A 84 3.11 -11.28 1.80
CA ASN A 84 2.47 -10.93 3.06
C ASN A 84 0.99 -11.30 3.05
N LEU A 85 0.25 -10.88 2.02
CA LEU A 85 -1.19 -11.12 1.91
C LEU A 85 -1.57 -12.59 1.71
N ARG A 86 -0.68 -13.39 1.10
CA ARG A 86 -0.86 -14.85 1.01
C ARG A 86 -0.82 -15.53 2.37
N VAL A 87 -0.10 -14.97 3.35
CA VAL A 87 0.00 -15.51 4.71
C VAL A 87 -1.10 -14.94 5.61
N ASN A 88 -1.34 -13.62 5.54
CA ASN A 88 -2.41 -12.95 6.25
C ASN A 88 -3.17 -12.03 5.28
N PRO A 89 -4.39 -12.40 4.84
CA PRO A 89 -5.15 -11.62 3.86
C PRO A 89 -5.85 -10.40 4.48
N ALA A 90 -5.85 -10.24 5.80
CA ALA A 90 -6.47 -9.10 6.46
C ALA A 90 -5.70 -7.82 6.10
N ILE A 91 -6.43 -6.83 5.59
CA ILE A 91 -5.91 -5.52 5.21
C ILE A 91 -6.83 -4.42 5.71
N GLU A 92 -6.26 -3.22 5.84
CA GLU A 92 -7.04 -1.99 5.85
C GLU A 92 -6.75 -1.23 4.55
N LEU A 93 -7.79 -0.65 3.98
CA LEU A 93 -7.71 0.09 2.72
C LEU A 93 -8.18 1.51 2.95
N ARG A 94 -7.37 2.48 2.51
CA ARG A 94 -7.74 3.90 2.49
C ARG A 94 -7.87 4.40 1.06
N ASP A 95 -9.07 4.87 0.70
CA ASP A 95 -9.43 5.48 -0.58
C ASP A 95 -10.00 6.89 -0.30
N HIS A 96 -9.12 7.89 -0.29
CA HIS A 96 -9.38 9.30 0.05
C HIS A 96 -9.80 9.53 1.51
N THR A 97 -10.47 10.67 1.77
CA THR A 97 -11.00 11.13 3.07
C THR A 97 -12.14 10.26 3.57
#